data_AF-A0A1Y2U2R3-F1
#
_entry.id   AF-A0A1Y2U2R3-F1
#
_cell.length_a   1.000
_cell.length_b   1.000
_cell.length_c   1.000
_cell.angle_alpha   90.00
_cell.angle_beta   90.00
_cell.angle_gamma   90.00
#
_symmetry.space_group_name_H-M   'P 1'
#
loop_
_entity.id
_entity.type
_entity.pdbx_description
1 polymer ?
#
loop_
_entity_poly.entity_id
_entity_poly.type
_entity_poly.pdbx_seq_one_letter_code
_entity_poly.pdbx_strand_id
1 'polypeptide(L)'
;MLFLKNLLPRAGMIYPPGGDLLPRSQRDLRVLIALRQAGIVKTDGVTKTINKRAVDKALADFFALAAQPYALLHVFFEDMDLPAMTQSTGAWVRHIGQCVFLKLIQRLIDARTAWHENPREPFDMDQHSATAQMIDLFVSSAKGQERAAVLGLFDIIGDHNVDKEDEKDGQEENGEQSGEAQATTSSNSDQPTGGMDVTMTDLEVELQEDHE
;
A
#
# COMPACT_ATOMS: atom_id res chain seq x y z
N MET A 1 6.89 17.66 -1.92
CA MET A 1 6.90 16.23 -2.32
C MET A 1 6.31 15.41 -1.17
N LEU A 2 5.48 14.41 -1.45
CA LEU A 2 4.91 13.54 -0.40
C LEU A 2 5.91 12.41 -0.13
N PHE A 3 6.38 12.27 1.10
CA PHE A 3 7.29 11.18 1.50
C PHE A 3 6.52 10.14 2.31
N LEU A 4 6.76 8.85 2.05
CA LEU A 4 6.10 7.74 2.76
C LEU A 4 6.25 7.89 4.27
N LYS A 5 7.46 8.23 4.72
CA LYS A 5 7.79 8.48 6.13
C LYS A 5 6.92 9.54 6.82
N ASN A 6 6.33 10.47 6.08
CA ASN A 6 5.42 11.47 6.64
C ASN A 6 4.01 10.94 6.87
N LEU A 7 3.65 9.81 6.25
CA LEU A 7 2.38 9.11 6.43
C LEU A 7 2.40 8.14 7.60
N LEU A 8 3.59 7.63 7.95
CA LEU A 8 3.73 6.58 8.94
C LEU A 8 3.42 7.07 10.37
N PRO A 9 2.85 6.20 11.22
CA PRO A 9 2.62 6.51 12.61
C PRO A 9 3.94 6.70 13.37
N ARG A 10 4.03 7.73 14.21
CA ARG A 10 5.27 8.03 14.97
C ARG A 10 5.23 7.64 16.44
N ALA A 11 4.04 7.58 17.04
CA ALA A 11 3.91 7.23 18.45
C ALA A 11 4.37 5.78 18.67
N GLY A 12 5.41 5.61 19.49
CA GLY A 12 6.05 4.31 19.74
C GLY A 12 7.00 3.82 18.64
N MET A 13 7.44 4.67 17.70
CA MET A 13 8.26 4.27 16.55
C MET A 13 9.45 5.22 16.34
N ILE A 14 10.65 4.68 16.08
CA ILE A 14 11.84 5.46 15.73
C ILE A 14 12.34 5.07 14.33
N TYR A 15 11.98 5.88 13.34
CA TYR A 15 12.45 5.69 11.97
C TYR A 15 13.90 6.15 11.77
N PRO A 16 14.67 5.49 10.88
CA PRO A 16 16.04 5.88 10.59
C PRO A 16 16.13 7.33 10.12
N PRO A 17 17.19 8.08 10.47
CA PRO A 17 17.39 9.44 9.98
C PRO A 17 17.59 9.42 8.45
N GLY A 18 17.01 10.39 7.74
CA GLY A 18 16.98 10.43 6.28
C GLY A 18 15.60 10.69 5.68
N GLY A 19 15.57 10.92 4.36
CA GLY A 19 14.34 11.21 3.62
C GLY A 19 13.49 9.98 3.33
N ASP A 20 14.12 8.90 2.84
CA ASP A 20 13.43 7.69 2.41
C ASP A 20 13.39 6.63 3.52
N LEU A 21 12.29 5.88 3.59
CA LEU A 21 12.15 4.74 4.51
C LEU A 21 12.83 3.50 3.92
N LEU A 22 12.60 3.26 2.64
CA LEU A 22 13.17 2.15 1.88
C LEU A 22 14.48 2.60 1.21
N PRO A 23 15.39 1.67 0.84
CA PRO A 23 16.70 2.02 0.28
C PRO A 23 16.67 2.84 -1.02
N ARG A 24 15.52 2.90 -1.71
CA ARG A 24 15.32 3.69 -2.94
C ARG A 24 14.01 4.48 -2.82
N SER A 25 14.04 5.77 -3.15
CA SER A 25 12.86 6.64 -3.16
C SER A 25 11.72 6.14 -4.06
N GLN A 26 12.04 5.44 -5.15
CA GLN A 26 11.03 4.83 -6.02
C GLN A 26 10.22 3.73 -5.30
N ARG A 27 10.81 3.01 -4.35
CA ARG A 27 10.09 1.99 -3.57
C ARG A 27 9.10 2.64 -2.61
N ASP A 28 9.51 3.73 -1.95
CA ASP A 28 8.60 4.55 -1.15
C ASP A 28 7.43 5.06 -2.02
N LEU A 29 7.71 5.49 -3.25
CA LEU A 29 6.68 5.91 -4.20
C LEU A 29 5.72 4.78 -4.59
N ARG A 30 6.22 3.54 -4.81
CA ARG A 30 5.35 2.38 -5.09
C ARG A 30 4.40 2.10 -3.94
N VAL A 31 4.87 2.15 -2.69
CA VAL A 31 4.01 2.01 -1.51
C VAL A 31 2.96 3.13 -1.46
N LEU A 32 3.36 4.37 -1.74
CA LEU A 32 2.43 5.51 -1.80
C LEU A 32 1.35 5.34 -2.87
N ILE A 33 1.73 4.88 -4.06
CA ILE A 33 0.79 4.61 -5.17
C ILE A 33 -0.18 3.51 -4.77
N ALA A 34 0.31 2.41 -4.19
CA ALA A 34 -0.52 1.31 -3.72
C ALA A 34 -1.54 1.72 -2.65
N LEU A 35 -1.10 2.50 -1.65
CA LEU A 35 -2.00 3.05 -0.63
C LEU A 35 -3.05 4.00 -1.22
N ARG A 36 -2.71 4.74 -2.29
CA ARG A 36 -3.66 5.59 -3.01
C ARG A 36 -4.66 4.77 -3.83
N GLN A 37 -4.19 3.77 -4.57
CA GLN A 37 -5.04 2.87 -5.37
C GLN A 37 -6.04 2.11 -4.49
N ALA A 38 -5.64 1.74 -3.28
CA ALA A 38 -6.53 1.13 -2.29
C ALA A 38 -7.47 2.12 -1.58
N GLY A 39 -7.43 3.41 -1.93
CA GLY A 39 -8.28 4.45 -1.31
C GLY A 39 -7.91 4.79 0.14
N ILE A 40 -6.79 4.29 0.66
CA ILE A 40 -6.31 4.55 2.02
C ILE A 40 -5.79 5.99 2.12
N VAL A 41 -5.03 6.43 1.11
CA VAL A 41 -4.53 7.79 1.00
C VAL A 41 -5.31 8.53 -0.08
N LYS A 42 -6.15 9.48 0.32
CA LYS A 42 -6.80 10.41 -0.61
C LYS A 42 -5.90 11.61 -0.88
N THR A 43 -5.88 12.07 -2.12
CA THR A 43 -5.26 13.34 -2.49
C THR A 43 -6.34 14.20 -3.13
N ASP A 44 -7.03 15.00 -2.32
CA ASP A 44 -7.96 15.98 -2.86
C ASP A 44 -7.14 17.11 -3.51
N GLY A 45 -7.46 17.44 -4.76
CA GLY A 45 -6.66 18.34 -5.60
C GLY A 45 -6.42 19.75 -5.04
N VAL A 46 -7.11 20.12 -3.95
CA VAL A 46 -7.03 21.44 -3.30
C VAL A 46 -6.31 21.38 -1.94
N THR A 47 -6.49 20.30 -1.17
CA THR A 47 -5.75 20.09 0.08
C THR A 47 -5.21 18.67 0.10
N LYS A 48 -3.88 18.54 0.24
CA LYS A 48 -3.22 17.25 0.46
C LYS A 48 -3.48 16.79 1.90
N THR A 49 -4.74 16.59 2.27
CA THR A 49 -5.14 16.03 3.56
C THR A 49 -4.83 14.54 3.54
N ILE A 50 -3.79 14.20 4.27
CA ILE A 50 -3.33 12.83 4.43
C ILE A 50 -4.05 12.21 5.63
N ASN A 51 -4.77 11.12 5.41
CA ASN A 51 -5.35 10.37 6.51
C ASN A 51 -4.32 9.41 7.14
N LYS A 52 -3.47 9.94 8.03
CA LYS A 52 -2.45 9.14 8.75
C LYS A 52 -3.07 8.02 9.58
N ARG A 53 -4.28 8.23 10.12
CA ARG A 53 -5.01 7.22 10.90
C ARG A 53 -5.42 6.03 10.04
N ALA A 54 -5.81 6.26 8.78
CA ALA A 54 -6.14 5.18 7.85
C ALA A 54 -4.89 4.34 7.50
N VAL A 55 -3.74 4.99 7.32
CA VAL A 55 -2.46 4.30 7.09
C VAL A 55 -2.05 3.48 8.32
N ASP A 56 -2.11 4.07 9.52
CA ASP A 56 -1.82 3.37 10.78
C ASP A 56 -2.74 2.16 10.96
N LYS A 57 -4.05 2.30 10.71
CA LYS A 57 -4.99 1.19 10.79
C LYS A 57 -4.64 0.08 9.78
N ALA A 58 -4.36 0.42 8.52
CA ALA A 58 -4.06 -0.57 7.50
C ALA A 58 -2.77 -1.36 7.81
N LEU A 59 -1.76 -0.70 8.36
CA LEU A 59 -0.53 -1.36 8.82
C LEU A 59 -0.79 -2.22 10.06
N ALA A 60 -1.56 -1.73 11.03
CA ALA A 60 -1.94 -2.46 12.23
C ALA A 60 -2.75 -3.73 11.90
N ASP A 61 -3.73 -3.64 11.00
CA ASP A 61 -4.55 -4.77 10.56
C ASP A 61 -3.68 -5.88 9.95
N PHE A 62 -2.64 -5.52 9.18
CA PHE A 62 -1.67 -6.48 8.66
C PHE A 62 -0.96 -7.24 9.79
N PHE A 63 -0.37 -6.52 10.76
CA PHE A 63 0.35 -7.16 11.87
C PHE A 63 -0.59 -7.97 12.78
N ALA A 64 -1.83 -7.52 12.97
CA ALA A 64 -2.84 -8.26 13.71
C ALA A 64 -3.16 -9.61 13.05
N LEU A 65 -3.28 -9.65 11.72
CA LEU A 65 -3.44 -10.91 11.00
C LEU A 65 -2.17 -11.76 11.08
N ALA A 66 -1.01 -11.16 10.87
CA ALA A 66 0.27 -11.85 10.88
C ALA A 66 0.60 -12.45 12.26
N ALA A 67 0.05 -11.90 13.35
CA ALA A 67 0.20 -12.44 14.70
C ALA A 67 -0.63 -13.72 14.94
N GLN A 68 -1.55 -14.09 14.04
CA GLN A 68 -2.34 -15.31 14.21
C GLN A 68 -1.45 -16.56 14.04
N PRO A 69 -1.63 -17.60 14.88
CA PRO A 69 -0.73 -18.76 14.91
C PRO A 69 -0.56 -19.47 13.56
N TYR A 70 -1.61 -19.52 12.75
CA TYR A 70 -1.60 -20.17 11.44
C TYR A 70 -1.05 -19.25 10.34
N ALA A 71 -1.14 -17.92 10.50
CA ALA A 71 -0.65 -16.96 9.53
C ALA A 71 0.89 -16.96 9.48
N LEU A 72 1.56 -17.06 10.63
CA LEU A 72 3.04 -17.15 10.68
C LEU A 72 3.56 -18.31 9.82
N LEU A 73 2.94 -19.49 9.89
CA LEU A 73 3.40 -20.65 9.12
C LEU A 73 3.29 -20.42 7.60
N HIS A 74 2.17 -19.86 7.12
CA HIS A 74 1.98 -19.53 5.70
C HIS A 74 2.80 -18.31 5.22
N VAL A 75 3.11 -17.37 6.12
CA VAL A 75 3.92 -16.20 5.76
C VAL A 75 5.38 -16.59 5.55
N PHE A 76 5.89 -17.59 6.29
CA PHE A 76 7.32 -17.89 6.36
C PHE A 76 7.75 -19.23 5.74
N PHE A 77 6.87 -20.24 5.65
CA PHE A 77 7.29 -21.61 5.31
C PHE A 77 6.61 -22.22 4.09
N GLU A 78 5.42 -21.77 3.71
CA GLU A 78 4.79 -22.16 2.44
C GLU A 78 4.92 -20.98 1.48
N ASP A 79 5.18 -21.26 0.20
CA ASP A 79 5.25 -20.26 -0.87
C ASP A 79 4.19 -19.21 -0.62
N MET A 80 4.66 -18.00 -0.31
CA MET A 80 3.86 -16.93 0.25
C MET A 80 2.73 -16.65 -0.76
N ASP A 81 1.57 -17.26 -0.56
CA ASP A 81 0.39 -16.96 -1.36
C ASP A 81 -0.15 -15.64 -0.82
N LEU A 82 0.65 -14.59 -1.03
CA LEU A 82 0.31 -13.19 -0.84
C LEU A 82 -1.12 -12.93 -1.34
N PRO A 83 -1.57 -13.47 -2.49
CA PRO A 83 -2.97 -13.41 -2.90
C PRO A 83 -4.01 -13.82 -1.85
N ALA A 84 -3.77 -14.87 -1.06
CA ALA A 84 -4.67 -15.33 0.00
C ALA A 84 -4.62 -14.38 1.22
N MET A 85 -3.42 -14.03 1.70
CA MET A 85 -3.27 -13.08 2.82
C MET A 85 -3.75 -11.66 2.48
N THR A 86 -3.65 -11.26 1.21
CA THR A 86 -4.09 -9.95 0.71
C THR A 86 -5.61 -9.85 0.59
N GLN A 87 -6.35 -10.97 0.55
CA GLN A 87 -7.82 -10.91 0.70
C GLN A 87 -8.21 -10.34 2.06
N SER A 88 -7.43 -10.65 3.10
CA SER A 88 -7.71 -10.27 4.49
C SER A 88 -6.99 -8.99 4.96
N THR A 89 -5.81 -8.65 4.44
CA THR A 89 -4.98 -7.51 4.92
C THR A 89 -5.16 -6.21 4.13
N GLY A 90 -5.99 -6.25 3.09
CA GLY A 90 -6.36 -5.10 2.28
C GLY A 90 -5.69 -5.10 0.91
N ALA A 91 -6.42 -4.57 -0.08
CA ALA A 91 -6.03 -4.58 -1.49
C ALA A 91 -4.68 -3.90 -1.77
N TRP A 92 -4.23 -2.98 -0.90
CA TRP A 92 -2.99 -2.23 -1.08
C TRP A 92 -1.74 -3.12 -1.15
N VAL A 93 -1.72 -4.25 -0.44
CA VAL A 93 -0.57 -5.18 -0.46
C VAL A 93 -0.41 -5.85 -1.84
N ARG A 94 -1.49 -6.00 -2.61
CA ARG A 94 -1.43 -6.57 -3.97
C ARG A 94 -0.75 -5.65 -4.99
N HIS A 95 -0.75 -4.35 -4.69
CA HIS A 95 -0.20 -3.32 -5.57
C HIS A 95 1.27 -3.04 -5.29
N ILE A 96 1.86 -3.68 -4.27
CA ILE A 96 3.28 -3.60 -3.97
C ILE A 96 3.92 -4.95 -4.26
N GLY A 97 5.03 -4.93 -5.02
CA GLY A 97 5.83 -6.13 -5.24
C GLY A 97 6.27 -6.73 -3.90
N GLN A 98 6.32 -8.06 -3.82
CA GLN A 98 6.62 -8.82 -2.60
C GLN A 98 7.91 -8.33 -1.92
N CYS A 99 8.96 -8.07 -2.70
CA CYS A 99 10.24 -7.57 -2.21
C CYS A 99 10.11 -6.20 -1.51
N VAL A 100 9.33 -5.29 -2.10
CA VAL A 100 9.06 -3.96 -1.52
C VAL A 100 8.25 -4.10 -0.24
N PHE A 101 7.26 -4.98 -0.25
CA PHE A 101 6.42 -5.25 0.91
C PHE A 101 7.22 -5.80 2.09
N LEU A 102 8.00 -6.87 1.87
CA LEU A 102 8.84 -7.45 2.91
C LEU A 102 9.81 -6.42 3.49
N LYS A 103 10.42 -5.59 2.64
CA LYS A 103 11.32 -4.53 3.11
C LYS A 103 10.58 -3.46 3.92
N LEU A 104 9.35 -3.13 3.56
CA LEU A 104 8.51 -2.23 4.35
C LEU A 104 8.22 -2.81 5.74
N ILE A 105 7.80 -4.08 5.81
CA ILE A 105 7.54 -4.75 7.09
C ILE A 105 8.79 -4.79 7.96
N GLN A 106 9.94 -5.16 7.38
CA GLN A 106 11.23 -5.12 8.07
C GLN A 106 11.50 -3.73 8.67
N ARG A 107 11.38 -2.66 7.87
CA ARG A 107 11.62 -1.29 8.33
C ARG A 107 10.69 -0.84 9.45
N LEU A 108 9.45 -1.35 9.48
CA LEU A 108 8.52 -1.07 10.57
C LEU A 108 8.95 -1.79 11.86
N ILE A 109 9.35 -3.05 11.76
CA ILE A 109 9.88 -3.81 12.91
C ILE A 109 11.17 -3.18 13.44
N ASP A 110 12.10 -2.80 12.55
CA ASP A 110 13.33 -2.08 12.91
C ASP A 110 13.00 -0.79 13.67
N ALA A 111 12.02 -0.02 13.18
CA ALA A 111 11.64 1.23 13.81
C ALA A 111 11.00 1.04 15.20
N ARG A 112 10.24 -0.04 15.40
CA ARG A 112 9.71 -0.40 16.73
C ARG A 112 10.82 -0.87 17.66
N THR A 113 11.75 -1.66 17.13
CA THR A 113 12.91 -2.18 17.89
C THR A 113 13.82 -1.05 18.35
N ALA A 114 14.13 -0.10 17.47
CA ALA A 114 14.88 1.11 17.79
C ALA A 114 14.21 1.95 18.89
N TRP A 115 12.87 1.99 18.93
CA TRP A 115 12.14 2.61 20.04
C TRP A 115 12.35 1.85 21.35
N HIS A 116 12.29 0.52 21.37
CA HIS A 116 12.56 -0.26 22.58
C HIS A 116 14.01 -0.10 23.09
N GLU A 117 14.97 0.03 22.19
CA GLU A 117 16.39 0.26 22.53
C GLU A 117 16.65 1.67 23.05
N ASN A 118 15.93 2.67 22.53
CA ASN A 118 16.08 4.08 22.92
C ASN A 118 14.71 4.76 23.03
N PRO A 119 13.93 4.49 24.09
CA PRO A 119 12.56 4.97 24.21
C PRO A 119 12.45 6.50 24.12
N ARG A 120 11.40 6.95 23.43
CA ARG A 120 11.05 8.38 23.29
C ARG A 120 9.57 8.57 23.53
N GLU A 121 9.18 9.77 23.93
CA GLU A 121 7.76 10.11 24.12
C GLU A 121 6.89 9.78 22.88
N PRO A 122 5.65 9.29 23.07
CA PRO A 122 5.05 8.92 24.36
C PRO A 122 5.68 7.66 24.95
N PHE A 123 5.88 7.62 26.28
CA PHE A 123 6.40 6.45 27.00
C PHE A 123 5.31 5.45 27.40
N ASP A 124 4.08 5.94 27.48
CA ASP A 124 2.90 5.13 27.79
C ASP A 124 2.48 4.32 26.56
N MET A 125 2.47 2.99 26.71
CA MET A 125 2.19 2.04 25.63
C MET A 125 0.77 2.20 25.07
N ASP A 126 -0.18 2.66 25.89
CA ASP A 126 -1.56 2.90 25.46
C ASP A 126 -1.70 4.12 24.54
N GLN A 127 -0.70 5.01 24.56
CA GLN A 127 -0.62 6.19 23.69
C GLN A 127 0.15 5.91 22.40
N HIS A 128 0.69 4.71 22.23
CA HIS A 128 1.37 4.32 21.01
C HIS A 128 0.38 4.17 19.85
N SER A 129 0.92 4.21 18.64
CA SER A 129 0.13 3.92 17.44
C SER A 129 -0.37 2.47 17.43
N ALA A 130 -1.47 2.24 16.72
CA ALA A 130 -2.01 0.89 16.58
C ALA A 130 -0.99 -0.05 15.92
N THR A 131 -0.23 0.47 14.94
CA THR A 131 0.86 -0.27 14.29
C THR A 131 1.92 -0.70 15.31
N ALA A 132 2.38 0.19 16.18
CA ALA A 132 3.40 -0.14 17.17
C ALA A 132 2.94 -1.25 18.13
N GLN A 133 1.69 -1.17 18.60
CA GLN A 133 1.09 -2.19 19.48
C GLN A 133 0.96 -3.55 18.77
N MET A 134 0.53 -3.56 17.51
CA MET A 134 0.39 -4.81 16.75
C MET A 134 1.74 -5.42 16.35
N ILE A 135 2.79 -4.61 16.15
CA ILE A 135 4.16 -5.12 16.00
C ILE A 135 4.61 -5.84 17.26
N ASP A 136 4.37 -5.27 18.45
CA ASP A 136 4.74 -5.93 19.71
C ASP A 136 3.99 -7.26 19.86
N LEU A 137 2.70 -7.29 19.53
CA LEU A 137 1.90 -8.52 19.54
C LEU A 137 2.46 -9.56 18.57
N PHE A 138 2.73 -9.17 17.32
CA PHE A 138 3.33 -10.02 16.29
C PHE A 138 4.66 -10.62 16.76
N VAL A 139 5.57 -9.78 17.27
CA VAL A 139 6.90 -10.21 17.74
C VAL A 139 6.79 -11.12 18.97
N SER A 140 5.84 -10.86 19.88
CA SER A 140 5.61 -11.72 21.04
C SER A 140 4.99 -13.08 20.70
N SER A 141 4.26 -13.15 19.59
CA SER A 141 3.60 -14.37 19.10
C SER A 141 4.59 -15.33 18.43
N ALA A 142 5.68 -14.80 17.84
CA ALA A 142 6.78 -15.60 17.31
C ALA A 142 7.64 -16.19 18.46
N LYS A 143 7.62 -17.51 18.65
CA LYS A 143 8.32 -18.16 19.78
C LYS A 143 9.75 -18.59 19.41
N GLY A 144 10.71 -18.34 20.29
CA GLY A 144 12.05 -18.97 20.24
C GLY A 144 12.80 -18.77 18.92
N GLN A 145 13.16 -19.87 18.25
CA GLN A 145 13.90 -19.85 16.97
C GLN A 145 13.09 -19.23 15.82
N GLU A 146 11.77 -19.24 15.89
CA GLU A 146 10.91 -18.62 14.86
C GLU A 146 11.09 -17.10 14.85
N ARG A 147 11.30 -16.46 16.00
CA ARG A 147 11.56 -15.01 16.04
C ARG A 147 12.86 -14.65 15.31
N ALA A 148 13.92 -15.43 15.53
CA ALA A 148 15.19 -15.21 14.85
C ALA A 148 15.10 -15.54 13.35
N ALA A 149 14.35 -16.58 12.97
CA ALA A 149 14.09 -16.94 11.58
C ALA A 149 13.25 -15.87 10.87
N VAL A 150 12.20 -15.35 11.51
CA VAL A 150 11.34 -14.27 10.99
C VAL A 150 12.16 -13.02 10.75
N LEU A 151 12.96 -12.58 11.74
CA LEU A 151 13.80 -11.40 11.61
C LEU A 151 14.91 -11.60 10.55
N GLY A 152 15.56 -12.78 10.55
CA GLY A 152 16.62 -13.12 9.61
C GLY A 152 16.15 -13.32 8.16
N LEU A 153 14.91 -13.78 7.95
CA LEU A 153 14.36 -13.96 6.60
C LEU A 153 14.20 -12.62 5.87
N PHE A 154 13.79 -11.58 6.60
CA PHE A 154 13.70 -10.23 6.02
C PHE A 154 15.05 -9.68 5.58
N ASP A 155 16.12 -9.99 6.29
CA ASP A 155 17.49 -9.61 5.90
C ASP A 155 17.93 -10.31 4.61
N ILE A 156 17.67 -11.60 4.49
CA ILE A 156 18.09 -12.41 3.33
C ILE A 156 17.32 -12.02 2.07
N ILE A 157 15.99 -11.92 2.15
CA ILE A 157 15.14 -11.60 0.98
C ILE A 157 15.28 -10.13 0.59
N GLY A 158 15.48 -9.24 1.57
CA GLY A 158 15.59 -7.81 1.35
C GLY A 158 16.85 -7.38 0.57
N ASP A 159 17.90 -8.20 0.58
CA ASP A 159 19.21 -7.87 -0.03
C ASP A 159 19.43 -8.56 -1.40
N HIS A 160 18.80 -9.70 -1.66
CA HIS A 160 19.02 -10.46 -2.91
C HIS A 160 18.17 -10.03 -4.11
N ASN A 161 17.07 -9.28 -3.92
CA ASN A 161 16.20 -8.80 -5.01
C ASN A 161 16.44 -7.34 -5.39
N VAL A 162 17.62 -6.79 -5.10
CA VAL A 162 17.86 -5.34 -5.15
C VAL A 162 17.91 -4.77 -6.57
N ASP A 163 18.19 -5.57 -7.62
CA ASP A 163 18.50 -5.01 -8.94
C ASP A 163 17.70 -5.55 -10.14
N LYS A 164 16.89 -6.61 -10.02
CA LYS A 164 16.30 -7.28 -11.21
C LYS A 164 14.88 -6.88 -11.58
N GLU A 165 14.13 -6.20 -10.70
CA GLU A 165 12.74 -5.82 -10.95
C GLU A 165 12.57 -4.42 -11.56
N ASP A 166 13.62 -3.59 -11.57
CA ASP A 166 13.53 -2.19 -12.02
C ASP A 166 13.90 -2.00 -13.51
N GLU A 167 14.23 -3.07 -14.25
CA GLU A 167 14.70 -2.99 -15.66
C GLU A 167 13.62 -3.26 -16.74
N LYS A 168 12.34 -3.48 -16.40
CA LYS A 168 11.35 -3.99 -17.37
C LYS A 168 10.24 -3.05 -17.87
N ASP A 169 10.31 -1.74 -17.61
CA ASP A 169 9.27 -0.79 -18.09
C ASP A 169 9.80 0.26 -19.09
N GLY A 170 10.74 -0.12 -19.95
CA GLY A 170 11.44 0.80 -20.86
C GLY A 170 11.41 0.47 -22.36
N GLN A 171 10.41 -0.27 -22.85
CA GLN A 171 10.19 -0.43 -24.30
C GLN A 171 8.85 0.21 -24.70
N GLU A 172 8.83 1.53 -24.77
CA GLU A 172 7.95 2.22 -25.71
C GLU A 172 8.51 2.00 -27.12
N GLU A 173 7.76 1.23 -27.91
CA GLU A 173 7.96 1.07 -29.34
C GLU A 173 7.82 2.43 -30.03
N ASN A 174 8.96 3.05 -30.34
CA ASN A 174 9.01 4.23 -31.18
C ASN A 174 8.96 3.79 -32.65
N GLY A 175 7.76 3.46 -33.12
CA GLY A 175 7.45 3.16 -34.51
C GLY A 175 6.90 4.36 -35.26
N GLU A 176 7.68 5.43 -35.41
CA GLU A 176 7.35 6.51 -36.35
C GLU A 176 8.08 6.29 -37.68
N GLN A 177 7.34 5.66 -38.58
CA GLN A 177 7.68 5.43 -39.98
C GLN A 177 7.45 6.73 -40.77
N SER A 178 8.53 7.25 -41.35
CA SER A 178 8.53 8.32 -42.35
C SER A 178 7.70 7.94 -43.58
N GLY A 179 6.85 8.87 -44.04
CA GLY A 179 6.09 8.74 -45.28
C GLY A 179 5.40 10.05 -45.68
N GLU A 180 5.94 10.72 -46.69
CA GLU A 180 5.50 11.99 -47.27
C GLU A 180 4.15 11.93 -48.02
N ALA A 181 3.45 13.09 -47.97
CA ALA A 181 2.65 13.77 -49.00
C ALA A 181 1.43 13.08 -49.67
N GLN A 182 0.25 13.74 -49.60
CA GLN A 182 -0.34 14.53 -50.70
C GLN A 182 -1.75 15.06 -50.37
N ALA A 183 -2.18 16.06 -51.17
CA ALA A 183 -3.25 17.02 -50.94
C ALA A 183 -4.65 16.62 -51.47
N THR A 184 -5.63 17.51 -51.19
CA THR A 184 -6.99 17.65 -51.79
C THR A 184 -8.04 16.62 -51.32
N THR A 185 -9.32 16.90 -51.04
CA THR A 185 -10.27 17.96 -51.47
C THR A 185 -11.50 17.93 -50.55
N SER A 186 -12.20 19.08 -50.45
CA SER A 186 -13.53 19.29 -49.86
C SER A 186 -14.63 18.36 -50.42
N SER A 187 -15.62 18.01 -49.59
CA SER A 187 -17.04 18.43 -49.77
C SER A 187 -18.04 17.63 -48.91
N ASN A 188 -18.95 18.39 -48.30
CA ASN A 188 -20.26 18.11 -47.67
C ASN A 188 -21.04 16.83 -48.00
N SER A 189 -21.72 16.29 -46.97
CA SER A 189 -23.19 16.09 -46.92
C SER A 189 -23.60 15.85 -45.46
N ASP A 190 -24.30 16.76 -44.77
CA ASP A 190 -25.77 16.84 -44.70
C ASP A 190 -26.53 15.52 -44.92
N GLN A 191 -26.99 14.87 -43.84
CA GLN A 191 -28.43 14.84 -43.51
C GLN A 191 -28.72 14.18 -42.13
N PRO A 192 -29.86 14.56 -41.50
CA PRO A 192 -30.28 14.15 -40.16
C PRO A 192 -31.24 12.95 -40.19
N THR A 193 -31.53 12.34 -39.02
CA THR A 193 -32.88 11.88 -38.61
C THR A 193 -32.84 11.10 -37.28
N GLY A 194 -33.81 11.41 -36.40
CA GLY A 194 -34.37 10.51 -35.38
C GLY A 194 -33.48 10.31 -34.14
N GLY A 195 -33.72 10.94 -33.00
CA GLY A 195 -34.99 11.05 -32.33
C GLY A 195 -35.19 9.84 -31.42
N MET A 196 -34.94 10.02 -30.12
CA MET A 196 -35.70 9.43 -29.01
C MET A 196 -35.20 10.05 -27.70
N ASP A 197 -35.96 11.05 -27.24
CA ASP A 197 -36.03 11.45 -25.84
C ASP A 197 -36.36 10.22 -25.00
N VAL A 198 -35.48 9.85 -24.07
CA VAL A 198 -35.85 8.98 -22.95
C VAL A 198 -36.01 9.89 -21.75
N THR A 199 -37.26 10.21 -21.49
CA THR A 199 -37.74 10.98 -20.34
C THR A 199 -37.34 10.31 -19.04
N MET A 200 -36.82 11.12 -18.11
CA MET A 200 -36.76 10.80 -16.67
C MET A 200 -38.15 10.38 -16.20
N THR A 201 -38.24 9.17 -15.65
CA THR A 201 -39.40 8.72 -14.88
C THR A 201 -38.90 8.32 -13.50
N ASP A 202 -39.38 9.08 -12.52
CA ASP A 202 -39.74 8.70 -11.16
C ASP A 202 -38.96 7.58 -10.47
N LEU A 203 -38.10 8.02 -9.54
CA LEU A 203 -37.68 7.25 -8.37
C LEU A 203 -38.17 8.00 -7.12
N GLU A 204 -39.48 8.06 -6.98
CA GLU A 204 -40.16 8.11 -5.68
C GLU A 204 -40.60 6.68 -5.31
N VAL A 205 -40.89 6.43 -4.02
CA VAL A 205 -41.27 5.15 -3.37
C VAL A 205 -40.04 4.48 -2.71
N GLU A 206 -39.98 4.20 -1.41
CA GLU A 206 -40.92 4.31 -0.29
C GLU A 206 -40.09 4.31 1.02
N LEU A 207 -40.46 5.17 1.96
CA LEU A 207 -40.12 5.01 3.37
C LEU A 207 -41.03 3.89 3.91
N GLN A 208 -40.44 2.78 4.33
CA GLN A 208 -41.12 1.81 5.19
C GLN A 208 -40.45 1.84 6.56
N GLU A 209 -41.13 2.58 7.44
CA GLU A 209 -41.14 2.37 8.87
C GLU A 209 -41.59 0.92 9.13
N ASP A 210 -40.86 0.18 9.96
CA ASP A 210 -41.46 -0.90 10.73
C ASP A 210 -40.98 -0.80 12.18
N HIS A 211 -41.98 -0.56 13.01
CA HIS A 211 -42.00 -0.71 14.45
C HIS A 211 -41.94 -2.20 14.81
N GLU A 212 -41.08 -2.58 15.75
CA GLU A 212 -41.43 -3.36 16.96
C GLU A 212 -40.29 -3.35 17.97
#